data_AF-A0AAW5FCP4-F1
#
_entry.id   AF-A0AAW5FCP4-F1
#
_cell.length_a   1.000
_cell.length_b   1.000
_cell.length_c   1.000
_cell.angle_alpha   90.00
_cell.angle_beta   90.00
_cell.angle_gamma   90.00
#
_symmetry.space_group_name_H-M   'P 1'
#
loop_
_entity.id
_entity.type
_entity.pdbx_description
1 polymer ?
#
loop_
_entity_poly.entity_id
_entity_poly.type
_entity_poly.pdbx_seq_one_letter_code
_entity_poly.pdbx_strand_id
1 'polypeptide(L)'
;MPTNADLGVTEVASAHWGAIDGSNDYKDFDTAVIFGLPFRDRIWGTNVFFAFKGVQDDDWHDNPCWKEHANVRELLQRRHLATSIIQAMGRVRLRKVIDTQGRCAPTEVFIVVPSGARGSEILEYIRQELPNISVRDSDLELDGPKIRVDRSVLPAERLVTFMSNRSPGRTSMSLIDREFGLKPHQRKDLQKTLRDDNHPTTLKLRELGVTYGSEGKGRGAKSFLVKAA
;
A
#
# COMPACT_ATOMS: atom_id res chain seq x y z
N MET A 1 10.36 3.94 16.88
CA MET A 1 9.68 4.84 15.92
C MET A 1 10.11 6.25 16.29
N PRO A 2 10.47 7.10 15.32
CA PRO A 2 10.71 8.52 15.61
C PRO A 2 9.48 9.12 16.28
N THR A 3 9.69 9.98 17.27
CA THR A 3 8.63 10.71 17.99
C THR A 3 8.19 11.94 17.18
N ASN A 4 7.04 12.52 17.53
CA ASN A 4 6.57 13.76 16.92
C ASN A 4 7.60 14.89 17.04
N ALA A 5 8.32 14.95 18.18
CA ALA A 5 9.39 15.91 18.41
C ALA A 5 10.59 15.68 17.47
N ASP A 6 10.96 14.43 17.20
CA ASP A 6 12.05 14.09 16.26
C ASP A 6 11.72 14.51 14.82
N LEU A 7 10.43 14.51 14.47
CA LEU A 7 9.93 14.89 13.15
C LEU A 7 9.62 16.39 13.06
N GLY A 8 9.67 17.14 14.16
CA GLY A 8 9.30 18.55 14.20
C GLY A 8 7.83 18.82 13.90
N VAL A 9 6.95 17.85 14.16
CA VAL A 9 5.50 17.93 13.87
C VAL A 9 4.67 17.88 15.15
N THR A 10 3.52 18.54 15.16
CA THR A 10 2.61 18.56 16.33
C THR A 10 1.86 17.25 16.47
N GLU A 11 1.36 16.71 15.36
CA GLU A 11 0.51 15.52 15.31
C GLU A 11 0.86 14.66 14.09
N VAL A 12 0.76 13.34 14.27
CA VAL A 12 0.99 12.36 13.20
C VAL A 12 -0.14 11.35 13.22
N ALA A 13 -0.72 11.09 12.06
CA ALA A 13 -1.65 10.00 11.83
C ALA A 13 -1.21 9.20 10.61
N SER A 14 -1.58 7.91 10.57
CA SER A 14 -1.25 7.03 9.45
C SER A 14 -2.47 6.21 9.05
N ALA A 15 -2.54 5.91 7.76
CA ALA A 15 -3.65 5.18 7.16
C ALA A 15 -3.16 4.31 6.01
N HIS A 16 -3.96 3.32 5.65
CA HIS A 16 -3.75 2.50 4.47
C HIS A 16 -4.79 2.82 3.40
N TRP A 17 -4.45 2.52 2.15
CA TRP A 17 -5.38 2.64 1.03
C TRP A 17 -6.66 1.83 1.29
N GLY A 18 -7.83 2.46 1.13
CA GLY A 18 -9.14 1.92 1.47
C GLY A 18 -9.74 2.45 2.78
N ALA A 19 -8.91 2.83 3.77
CA ALA A 19 -9.37 3.52 4.98
C ALA A 19 -9.38 5.05 4.84
N ILE A 20 -8.63 5.56 3.86
CA ILE A 20 -8.56 7.00 3.51
C ILE A 20 -9.82 7.44 2.77
N ASP A 21 -10.42 6.55 1.97
CA ASP A 21 -11.59 6.86 1.15
C ASP A 21 -12.84 6.99 2.04
N GLY A 22 -13.45 8.19 2.02
CA GLY A 22 -14.64 8.50 2.80
C GLY A 22 -14.36 8.96 4.24
N SER A 23 -13.13 8.86 4.75
CA SER A 23 -12.76 9.39 6.06
C SER A 23 -12.61 10.91 6.03
N ASN A 24 -12.93 11.56 7.16
CA ASN A 24 -12.71 12.98 7.44
C ASN A 24 -11.71 13.20 8.59
N ASP A 25 -11.09 12.14 9.08
CA ASP A 25 -10.23 12.18 10.28
C ASP A 25 -8.97 13.03 10.05
N TYR A 26 -8.57 13.18 8.77
CA TYR A 26 -7.34 13.85 8.38
C TYR A 26 -7.53 15.30 7.92
N LYS A 27 -8.75 15.84 7.98
CA LYS A 27 -9.12 17.15 7.38
C LYS A 27 -8.35 18.35 7.95
N ASP A 28 -7.81 18.21 9.16
CA ASP A 28 -7.10 19.25 9.90
C ASP A 28 -5.59 19.22 9.66
N PHE A 29 -5.06 18.13 9.08
CA PHE A 29 -3.65 18.00 8.75
C PHE A 29 -3.28 18.92 7.58
N ASP A 30 -2.04 19.38 7.58
CA ASP A 30 -1.51 20.28 6.57
C ASP A 30 -0.53 19.64 5.59
N THR A 31 -0.04 18.47 5.97
CA THR A 31 0.99 17.76 5.25
C THR A 31 0.53 16.32 5.02
N ALA A 32 0.62 15.86 3.79
CA ALA A 32 0.38 14.46 3.42
C ALA A 32 1.67 13.83 2.91
N VAL A 33 1.98 12.61 3.37
CA VAL A 33 3.11 11.84 2.87
C VAL A 33 2.61 10.51 2.32
N ILE A 34 2.81 10.29 1.01
CA ILE A 34 2.32 9.14 0.26
C ILE A 34 3.50 8.28 -0.18
N PHE A 35 3.79 7.23 0.58
CA PHE A 35 4.90 6.30 0.32
C PHE A 35 4.54 5.13 -0.61
N GLY A 36 3.24 4.81 -0.74
CA GLY A 36 2.78 3.68 -1.55
C GLY A 36 1.68 4.11 -2.50
N LEU A 37 1.61 3.47 -3.67
CA LEU A 37 0.62 3.76 -4.70
C LEU A 37 -0.42 2.62 -4.81
N PRO A 38 -1.73 2.93 -4.91
CA PRO A 38 -2.79 1.93 -4.91
C PRO A 38 -3.00 1.30 -6.29
N PHE A 39 -1.99 0.58 -6.78
CA PHE A 39 -2.11 -0.14 -8.05
C PHE A 39 -3.20 -1.20 -7.97
N ARG A 40 -4.21 -1.08 -8.83
CA ARG A 40 -5.25 -2.09 -9.02
C ARG A 40 -4.76 -3.22 -9.91
N ASP A 41 -5.38 -4.40 -9.76
CA ASP A 41 -5.14 -5.52 -10.67
C ASP A 41 -5.70 -5.25 -12.08
N ARG A 42 -5.29 -6.08 -13.05
CA ARG A 42 -5.76 -6.00 -14.44
C ARG A 42 -7.24 -6.37 -14.59
N ILE A 43 -7.76 -7.17 -13.67
CA ILE A 43 -9.15 -7.64 -13.69
C ILE A 43 -10.10 -6.45 -13.51
N TRP A 44 -9.76 -5.51 -12.65
CA TRP A 44 -10.54 -4.29 -12.44
C TRP A 44 -10.76 -3.50 -13.74
N GLY A 45 -9.69 -3.25 -14.51
CA GLY A 45 -9.79 -2.50 -15.76
C GLY A 45 -10.68 -3.17 -16.80
N THR A 46 -10.58 -4.50 -16.91
CA THR A 46 -11.47 -5.32 -17.76
C THR A 46 -12.93 -5.21 -17.31
N ASN A 47 -13.20 -5.43 -16.03
CA ASN A 47 -14.55 -5.40 -15.49
C ASN A 47 -15.21 -4.04 -15.62
N VAL A 48 -14.45 -2.96 -15.41
CA VAL A 48 -14.94 -1.58 -15.60
C VAL A 48 -15.30 -1.36 -17.07
N PHE A 49 -14.44 -1.74 -18.00
CA PHE A 49 -14.73 -1.60 -19.42
C PHE A 49 -15.99 -2.40 -19.81
N PHE A 50 -16.13 -3.63 -19.31
CA PHE A 50 -17.29 -4.49 -19.58
C PHE A 50 -18.58 -3.91 -19.01
N ALA A 51 -18.53 -3.30 -17.82
CA ALA A 51 -19.69 -2.65 -17.24
C ALA A 51 -20.21 -1.48 -18.10
N PHE A 52 -19.31 -0.76 -18.78
CA PHE A 52 -19.69 0.36 -19.66
C PHE A 52 -20.03 -0.05 -21.10
N LYS A 53 -19.39 -1.09 -21.63
CA LYS A 53 -19.45 -1.42 -23.07
C LYS A 53 -20.13 -2.76 -23.35
N GLY A 54 -20.44 -3.53 -22.32
CA GLY A 54 -20.85 -4.93 -22.43
C GLY A 54 -19.64 -5.87 -22.46
N VAL A 55 -19.92 -7.17 -22.34
CA VAL A 55 -18.91 -8.23 -22.44
C VAL A 55 -18.23 -8.17 -23.81
N GLN A 56 -16.91 -8.27 -23.83
CA GLN A 56 -16.12 -8.32 -25.07
C GLN A 56 -15.64 -9.75 -25.34
N ASP A 57 -15.17 -9.99 -26.55
CA ASP A 57 -14.64 -11.28 -27.01
C ASP A 57 -13.16 -11.49 -26.63
N ASP A 58 -12.65 -12.67 -26.98
CA ASP A 58 -11.27 -13.07 -26.71
C ASP A 58 -10.26 -12.20 -27.51
N ASP A 59 -10.62 -11.77 -28.71
CA ASP A 59 -9.79 -10.89 -29.55
C ASP A 59 -9.51 -9.55 -28.85
N TRP A 60 -10.53 -8.96 -28.21
CA TRP A 60 -10.36 -7.76 -27.38
C TRP A 60 -9.57 -8.06 -26.10
N HIS A 61 -9.74 -9.24 -25.49
CA HIS A 61 -8.99 -9.62 -24.30
C HIS A 61 -7.48 -9.65 -24.56
N ASP A 62 -7.06 -10.12 -25.73
CA ASP A 62 -5.67 -10.12 -26.17
C ASP A 62 -5.22 -8.72 -26.61
N ASN A 63 -6.08 -8.01 -27.35
CA ASN A 63 -5.81 -6.69 -27.89
C ASN A 63 -6.86 -5.67 -27.39
N PRO A 64 -6.70 -5.11 -26.17
CA PRO A 64 -7.70 -4.26 -25.53
C PRO A 64 -7.71 -2.84 -26.10
N CYS A 65 -7.76 -2.72 -27.43
CA CYS A 65 -7.83 -1.45 -28.12
C CYS A 65 -9.26 -0.91 -28.06
N TRP A 66 -9.38 0.40 -28.01
CA TRP A 66 -10.67 1.07 -28.09
C TRP A 66 -10.50 2.46 -28.67
N LYS A 67 -11.16 2.70 -29.81
CA LYS A 67 -11.00 3.94 -30.61
C LYS A 67 -9.51 4.18 -30.90
N GLU A 68 -8.99 5.33 -30.49
CA GLU A 68 -7.58 5.75 -30.64
C GLU A 68 -6.64 5.17 -29.57
N HIS A 69 -7.17 4.50 -28.54
CA HIS A 69 -6.35 3.96 -27.47
C HIS A 69 -5.94 2.53 -27.78
N ALA A 70 -4.63 2.31 -27.89
CA ALA A 70 -4.06 0.98 -28.13
C ALA A 70 -4.33 0.00 -26.97
N ASN A 71 -4.41 0.50 -25.73
CA ASN A 71 -4.69 -0.32 -24.56
C ASN A 71 -5.53 0.45 -23.54
N VAL A 72 -6.85 0.30 -23.63
CA VAL A 72 -7.81 0.99 -22.76
C VAL A 72 -7.75 0.49 -21.31
N ARG A 73 -7.40 -0.78 -21.07
CA ARG A 73 -7.28 -1.34 -19.72
C ARG A 73 -6.20 -0.62 -18.93
N GLU A 74 -5.05 -0.43 -19.55
CA GLU A 74 -3.93 0.26 -18.92
C GLU A 74 -4.24 1.74 -18.67
N LEU A 75 -4.90 2.40 -19.64
CA LEU A 75 -5.34 3.79 -19.49
C LEU A 75 -6.31 3.94 -18.29
N LEU A 76 -7.31 3.06 -18.16
CA LEU A 76 -8.25 3.06 -17.05
C LEU A 76 -7.54 2.90 -15.70
N GLN A 77 -6.56 1.99 -15.62
CA GLN A 77 -5.79 1.78 -14.39
C GLN A 77 -4.95 3.01 -14.02
N ARG A 78 -4.29 3.63 -15.00
CA ARG A 78 -3.45 4.82 -14.79
C ARG A 78 -4.30 6.02 -14.35
N ARG A 79 -5.44 6.25 -14.99
CA ARG A 79 -6.39 7.32 -14.63
C ARG A 79 -6.98 7.09 -13.23
N HIS A 80 -7.41 5.86 -12.93
CA HIS A 80 -7.88 5.51 -11.58
C HIS A 80 -6.81 5.79 -10.53
N LEU A 81 -5.55 5.39 -10.78
CA LEU A 81 -4.44 5.64 -9.86
C LEU A 81 -4.28 7.14 -9.57
N ALA A 82 -4.24 7.98 -10.60
CA ALA A 82 -4.16 9.43 -10.43
C ALA A 82 -5.34 9.97 -9.61
N THR A 83 -6.57 9.54 -9.92
CA THR A 83 -7.77 9.92 -9.16
C THR A 83 -7.65 9.50 -7.69
N SER A 84 -7.24 8.26 -7.39
CA SER A 84 -7.06 7.81 -6.00
C SER A 84 -6.03 8.65 -5.24
N ILE A 85 -4.93 9.04 -5.89
CA ILE A 85 -3.93 9.92 -5.29
C ILE A 85 -4.55 11.30 -4.98
N ILE A 86 -5.22 11.92 -5.95
CA ILE A 86 -5.88 13.23 -5.77
C ILE A 86 -6.93 13.15 -4.65
N GLN A 87 -7.69 12.05 -4.59
CA GLN A 87 -8.67 11.85 -3.53
C GLN A 87 -8.02 11.76 -2.15
N ALA A 88 -6.85 11.13 -2.04
CA ALA A 88 -6.06 11.08 -0.80
C ALA A 88 -5.47 12.45 -0.45
N MET A 89 -4.92 13.19 -1.42
CA MET A 89 -4.48 14.58 -1.23
C MET A 89 -5.63 15.47 -0.73
N GLY A 90 -6.83 15.25 -1.23
CA GLY A 90 -8.03 15.96 -0.77
C GLY A 90 -8.49 15.60 0.64
N ARG A 91 -7.89 14.62 1.34
CA ARG A 91 -8.30 14.29 2.72
C ARG A 91 -7.68 15.19 3.78
N VAL A 92 -6.60 15.89 3.45
CA VAL A 92 -6.02 16.92 4.32
C VAL A 92 -6.75 18.25 4.15
N ARG A 93 -6.24 19.34 4.73
CA ARG A 93 -6.88 20.66 4.72
C ARG A 93 -7.11 21.27 3.33
N LEU A 94 -6.61 20.65 2.26
CA LEU A 94 -6.85 21.00 0.86
C LEU A 94 -8.35 21.16 0.53
N ARG A 95 -9.24 20.36 1.13
CA ARG A 95 -10.70 20.47 0.90
C ARG A 95 -11.40 21.54 1.75
N LYS A 96 -10.69 22.21 2.65
CA LYS A 96 -11.26 23.30 3.45
C LYS A 96 -11.16 24.59 2.67
N VAL A 97 -12.28 24.95 2.07
CA VAL A 97 -12.44 26.24 1.43
C VAL A 97 -12.40 27.34 2.49
N ILE A 98 -11.45 28.27 2.35
CA ILE A 98 -11.25 29.38 3.30
C ILE A 98 -11.87 30.69 2.83
N ASP A 99 -12.33 30.76 1.58
CA ASP A 99 -12.93 31.98 1.01
C ASP A 99 -13.88 31.71 -0.17
N THR A 100 -14.49 32.78 -0.66
CA THR A 100 -15.42 32.76 -1.80
C THR A 100 -14.78 32.41 -3.14
N GLN A 101 -13.43 32.39 -3.21
CA GLN A 101 -12.69 32.01 -4.41
C GLN A 101 -12.36 30.52 -4.46
N GLY A 102 -12.75 29.75 -3.44
CA GLY A 102 -12.46 28.31 -3.38
C GLY A 102 -11.01 27.99 -3.01
N ARG A 103 -10.27 28.93 -2.42
CA ARG A 103 -8.88 28.67 -2.00
C ARG A 103 -8.84 27.82 -0.73
N CYS A 104 -7.68 27.23 -0.46
CA CYS A 104 -7.40 26.47 0.76
C CYS A 104 -6.18 27.05 1.48
N ALA A 105 -6.01 26.68 2.75
CA ALA A 105 -4.77 26.99 3.48
C ALA A 105 -3.56 26.26 2.84
N PRO A 106 -2.33 26.78 2.97
CA PRO A 106 -1.13 26.16 2.39
C PRO A 106 -1.05 24.67 2.71
N THR A 107 -0.87 23.80 1.73
CA THR A 107 -0.88 22.34 1.98
C THR A 107 0.30 21.72 1.25
N GLU A 108 1.07 20.89 1.96
CA GLU A 108 2.23 20.21 1.40
C GLU A 108 1.91 18.73 1.18
N VAL A 109 2.29 18.21 0.01
CA VAL A 109 2.10 16.80 -0.32
C VAL A 109 3.41 16.24 -0.85
N PHE A 110 3.94 15.25 -0.15
CA PHE A 110 5.09 14.47 -0.57
C PHE A 110 4.59 13.14 -1.13
N ILE A 111 4.97 12.82 -2.36
CA ILE A 111 4.59 11.57 -3.01
C ILE A 111 5.80 10.89 -3.64
N VAL A 112 5.91 9.59 -3.39
CA VAL A 112 6.89 8.75 -4.07
C VAL A 112 6.26 8.22 -5.36
N VAL A 113 6.83 8.60 -6.50
CA VAL A 113 6.39 8.13 -7.83
C VAL A 113 7.45 7.23 -8.48
N PRO A 114 7.05 6.26 -9.32
CA PRO A 114 8.00 5.44 -10.07
C PRO A 114 8.85 6.32 -11.01
N SER A 115 10.12 6.00 -11.17
CA SER A 115 10.98 6.67 -12.15
C SER A 115 10.52 6.42 -13.59
N GLY A 116 10.77 7.38 -14.48
CA GLY A 116 10.52 7.26 -15.92
C GLY A 116 9.09 7.61 -16.34
N ALA A 117 8.71 7.20 -17.56
CA ALA A 117 7.49 7.64 -18.23
C ALA A 117 6.21 7.45 -17.40
N ARG A 118 6.13 6.36 -16.63
CA ARG A 118 4.96 6.06 -15.80
C ARG A 118 4.77 7.07 -14.67
N GLY A 119 5.85 7.51 -14.01
CA GLY A 119 5.77 8.55 -12.99
C GLY A 119 5.40 9.90 -13.58
N SER A 120 6.04 10.24 -14.71
CA SER A 120 5.74 11.49 -15.43
C SER A 120 4.27 11.58 -15.84
N GLU A 121 3.67 10.49 -16.31
CA GLU A 121 2.26 10.45 -16.68
C GLU A 121 1.31 10.61 -15.48
N ILE A 122 1.64 10.00 -14.33
CA ILE A 122 0.86 10.20 -13.10
C ILE A 122 0.88 11.67 -12.68
N LEU A 123 2.06 12.29 -12.69
CA LEU A 123 2.21 13.71 -12.35
C LEU A 123 1.43 14.61 -13.32
N GLU A 124 1.43 14.27 -14.61
CA GLU A 124 0.67 14.99 -15.63
C GLU A 124 -0.84 14.95 -15.35
N TYR A 125 -1.39 13.78 -15.04
CA TYR A 125 -2.80 13.67 -14.65
C TYR A 125 -3.13 14.42 -13.36
N ILE A 126 -2.23 14.44 -12.38
CA ILE A 126 -2.42 15.22 -11.16
C ILE A 126 -2.45 16.73 -11.48
N ARG A 127 -1.56 17.22 -12.33
CA ARG A 127 -1.51 18.64 -12.75
C ARG A 127 -2.76 19.06 -13.52
N GLN A 128 -3.31 18.18 -14.35
CA GLN A 128 -4.56 18.45 -15.09
C GLN A 128 -5.74 18.70 -14.14
N GLU A 129 -5.83 17.94 -13.05
CA GLU A 129 -6.93 18.04 -12.08
C GLU A 129 -6.67 19.11 -11.01
N LEU A 130 -5.42 19.43 -10.73
CA LEU A 130 -5.00 20.42 -9.74
C LEU A 130 -4.07 21.46 -10.38
N PRO A 131 -4.60 22.41 -11.17
CA PRO A 131 -3.79 23.28 -12.04
C PRO A 131 -2.90 24.28 -11.28
N ASN A 132 -3.21 24.57 -10.02
CA ASN A 132 -2.49 25.58 -9.21
C ASN A 132 -1.45 24.99 -8.26
N ILE A 133 -1.08 23.71 -8.42
CA ILE A 133 -0.06 23.09 -7.56
C ILE A 133 1.35 23.46 -8.03
N SER A 134 2.24 23.68 -7.06
CA SER A 134 3.68 23.80 -7.32
C SER A 134 4.33 22.43 -7.14
N VAL A 135 4.68 21.75 -8.23
CA VAL A 135 5.45 20.50 -8.16
C VAL A 135 6.94 20.83 -8.04
N ARG A 136 7.60 20.27 -7.02
CA ARG A 136 9.04 20.35 -6.84
C ARG A 136 9.59 18.95 -6.72
N ASP A 137 10.68 18.66 -7.43
CA ASP A 137 11.42 17.44 -7.21
C ASP A 137 12.10 17.52 -5.85
N SER A 138 12.06 16.42 -5.11
CA SER A 138 12.68 16.33 -3.79
C SER A 138 14.05 15.68 -3.94
N ASP A 139 15.07 16.31 -3.36
CA ASP A 139 16.44 15.73 -3.26
C ASP A 139 16.52 14.60 -2.23
N LEU A 140 15.38 14.13 -1.72
CA LEU A 140 15.29 13.09 -0.71
C LEU A 140 15.70 11.73 -1.29
N GLU A 141 16.91 11.26 -0.94
CA GLU A 141 17.29 9.86 -1.12
C GLU A 141 16.51 8.97 -0.16
N LEU A 142 15.47 8.31 -0.68
CA LEU A 142 14.66 7.33 0.06
C LEU A 142 15.48 6.08 0.46
N ASP A 143 16.35 5.65 -0.45
CA ASP A 143 17.30 4.59 -0.20
C ASP A 143 18.51 5.21 0.51
N GLY A 144 18.42 5.37 1.83
CA GLY A 144 19.60 5.65 2.66
C GLY A 144 20.73 4.64 2.39
N PRO A 145 21.96 4.88 2.92
CA PRO A 145 23.13 4.07 2.59
C PRO A 145 22.78 2.58 2.68
N LYS A 146 22.95 1.84 1.57
CA LYS A 146 22.55 0.43 1.46
C LYS A 146 23.16 -0.38 2.60
N ILE A 147 22.38 -0.57 3.66
CA ILE A 147 22.77 -1.44 4.76
C ILE A 147 22.76 -2.85 4.16
N ARG A 148 23.93 -3.50 4.11
CA ARG A 148 24.00 -4.94 3.86
C ARG A 148 23.36 -5.65 5.05
N VAL A 149 22.04 -5.74 5.03
CA VAL A 149 21.32 -6.59 5.97
C VAL A 149 21.57 -8.00 5.50
N ASP A 150 22.18 -8.79 6.36
CA ASP A 150 22.44 -10.20 6.11
C ASP A 150 21.09 -10.89 5.87
N ARG A 151 20.78 -11.22 4.61
CA ARG A 151 19.47 -11.77 4.19
C ARG A 151 19.29 -13.25 4.63
N SER A 152 20.16 -13.75 5.50
CA SER A 152 20.33 -15.18 5.73
C SER A 152 19.27 -15.80 6.64
N VAL A 153 18.50 -15.04 7.42
CA VAL A 153 17.38 -15.55 8.22
C VAL A 153 16.32 -14.46 8.30
N LEU A 154 15.03 -14.79 8.36
CA LEU A 154 14.00 -13.83 8.81
C LEU A 154 14.46 -13.26 10.17
N PRO A 155 14.84 -11.97 10.27
CA PRO A 155 15.01 -11.38 11.58
C PRO A 155 13.64 -11.45 12.23
N ALA A 156 13.54 -12.09 13.40
CA ALA A 156 12.29 -12.24 14.15
C ALA A 156 11.49 -10.93 14.23
N GLU A 157 12.21 -9.81 14.31
CA GLU A 157 11.70 -8.44 14.32
C GLU A 157 10.90 -8.06 13.07
N ARG A 158 11.29 -8.54 11.88
CA ARG A 158 10.54 -8.26 10.64
C ARG A 158 9.18 -8.93 10.63
N LEU A 159 9.09 -10.16 11.15
CA LEU A 159 7.80 -10.87 11.26
C LEU A 159 6.91 -10.20 12.31
N VAL A 160 7.48 -9.82 13.46
CA VAL A 160 6.75 -9.09 14.51
C VAL A 160 6.21 -7.76 14.00
N THR A 161 7.06 -6.96 13.32
CA THR A 161 6.65 -5.67 12.71
C THR A 161 5.58 -5.86 11.63
N PHE A 162 5.69 -6.92 10.82
CA PHE A 162 4.68 -7.21 9.82
C PHE A 162 3.32 -7.53 10.46
N MET A 163 3.32 -8.33 11.53
CA MET A 163 2.08 -8.68 12.23
C MET A 163 1.53 -7.54 13.09
N SER A 164 2.36 -6.64 13.63
CA SER A 164 1.89 -5.45 14.35
C SER A 164 1.05 -4.55 13.45
N ASN A 165 1.44 -4.40 12.18
CA ASN A 165 0.78 -3.54 11.20
C ASN A 165 -0.40 -4.21 10.48
N ARG A 166 -0.60 -5.52 10.62
CA ARG A 166 -1.76 -6.21 10.04
C ARG A 166 -3.01 -6.00 10.89
N SER A 167 -4.14 -5.81 10.23
CA SER A 167 -5.46 -5.84 10.85
C SER A 167 -5.72 -7.22 11.49
N PRO A 168 -6.58 -7.29 12.52
CA PRO A 168 -7.00 -8.55 13.12
C PRO A 168 -7.50 -9.57 12.07
N GLY A 169 -7.24 -10.86 12.33
CA GLY A 169 -7.67 -11.95 11.45
C GLY A 169 -6.57 -12.91 11.03
N ARG A 170 -6.87 -13.75 10.04
CA ARG A 170 -6.01 -14.85 9.57
C ARG A 170 -5.03 -14.38 8.49
N THR A 171 -3.75 -14.71 8.68
CA THR A 171 -2.71 -14.52 7.67
C THR A 171 -2.12 -15.88 7.31
N SER A 172 -2.24 -16.29 6.04
CA SER A 172 -1.74 -17.58 5.59
C SER A 172 -0.21 -17.61 5.51
N MET A 173 0.38 -18.78 5.75
CA MET A 173 1.83 -18.94 5.54
C MET A 173 2.24 -18.70 4.09
N SER A 174 1.37 -18.96 3.10
CA SER A 174 1.67 -18.65 1.69
C SER A 174 1.82 -17.15 1.42
N LEU A 175 1.08 -16.31 2.13
CA LEU A 175 1.22 -14.86 2.03
C LEU A 175 2.57 -14.42 2.61
N ILE A 176 2.92 -14.98 3.77
CA ILE A 176 4.22 -14.75 4.43
C ILE A 176 5.36 -15.23 3.51
N ASP A 177 5.23 -16.42 2.90
CA ASP A 177 6.22 -16.94 1.95
C ASP A 177 6.48 -15.95 0.80
N ARG A 178 5.40 -15.38 0.24
CA ARG A 178 5.48 -14.41 -0.86
C ARG A 178 6.08 -13.09 -0.41
N GLU A 179 5.63 -12.56 0.72
CA GLU A 179 6.05 -11.25 1.25
C GLU A 179 7.53 -11.25 1.64
N PHE A 180 8.01 -12.34 2.22
CA PHE A 180 9.38 -12.46 2.70
C PHE A 180 10.30 -13.22 1.74
N GLY A 181 9.77 -13.72 0.61
CA GLY A 181 10.54 -14.48 -0.39
C GLY A 181 11.13 -15.79 0.15
N LEU A 182 10.39 -16.49 1.01
CA LEU A 182 10.90 -17.65 1.75
C LEU A 182 11.08 -18.88 0.86
N LYS A 183 12.24 -19.51 0.97
CA LYS A 183 12.49 -20.83 0.39
C LYS A 183 11.79 -21.92 1.22
N PRO A 184 11.48 -23.10 0.63
CA PRO A 184 10.77 -24.17 1.33
C PRO A 184 11.41 -24.65 2.64
N HIS A 185 12.74 -24.60 2.78
CA HIS A 185 13.43 -24.97 4.02
C HIS A 185 13.24 -23.89 5.11
N GLN A 186 13.41 -22.61 4.75
CA GLN A 186 13.20 -21.47 5.67
C GLN A 186 11.77 -21.42 6.21
N ARG A 187 10.79 -21.77 5.36
CA ARG A 187 9.39 -21.92 5.79
C ARG A 187 9.24 -22.99 6.87
N LYS A 188 9.88 -24.15 6.70
CA LYS A 188 9.82 -25.23 7.70
C LYS A 188 10.47 -24.83 9.01
N ASP A 189 11.62 -24.15 8.94
CA ASP A 189 12.33 -23.66 10.13
C ASP A 189 11.51 -22.60 10.87
N LEU A 190 10.86 -21.68 10.14
CA LEU A 190 9.93 -20.73 10.72
C LEU A 190 8.72 -21.42 11.36
N GLN A 191 8.12 -22.41 10.71
CA GLN A 191 7.01 -23.17 11.30
C GLN A 191 7.44 -23.95 12.56
N LYS A 192 8.67 -24.46 12.60
CA LYS A 192 9.23 -25.09 13.80
C LYS A 192 9.37 -24.08 14.93
N THR A 193 9.89 -22.89 14.62
CA THR A 193 10.04 -21.77 15.54
C THR A 193 8.68 -21.33 16.11
N LEU A 194 7.67 -21.17 15.25
CA LEU A 194 6.32 -20.73 15.63
C LEU A 194 5.52 -21.78 16.42
N ARG A 195 5.93 -23.06 16.38
CA ARG A 195 5.36 -24.13 17.20
C ARG A 195 5.99 -24.24 18.58
N ASP A 196 7.17 -23.65 18.75
CA ASP A 196 7.83 -23.56 20.04
C ASP A 196 7.27 -22.35 20.79
N ASP A 197 6.44 -22.62 21.79
CA ASP A 197 5.77 -21.62 22.62
C ASP A 197 6.75 -20.77 23.44
N ASN A 198 7.96 -21.27 23.69
CA ASN A 198 8.98 -20.58 24.48
C ASN A 198 10.00 -19.84 23.61
N HIS A 199 9.88 -19.93 22.28
CA HIS A 199 10.80 -19.23 21.40
C HIS A 199 10.58 -17.71 21.50
N PRO A 200 11.66 -16.88 21.58
CA PRO A 200 11.53 -15.43 21.72
C PRO A 200 10.63 -14.76 20.67
N THR A 201 10.67 -15.23 19.43
CA THR A 201 9.77 -14.76 18.35
C THR A 201 8.30 -15.07 18.61
N THR A 202 8.00 -16.27 19.10
CA THR A 202 6.63 -16.70 19.40
C THR A 202 6.06 -15.93 20.58
N LEU A 203 6.88 -15.67 21.60
CA LEU A 203 6.51 -14.83 22.74
C LEU A 203 6.19 -13.39 22.32
N LYS A 204 7.06 -12.74 21.53
CA LYS A 204 6.80 -11.38 20.99
C LYS A 204 5.53 -11.31 20.12
N LEU A 205 5.26 -12.36 19.35
CA LEU A 205 4.02 -12.44 18.57
C LEU A 205 2.80 -12.61 19.47
N ARG A 206 2.90 -13.40 20.53
CA ARG A 206 1.83 -13.61 21.51
C ARG A 206 1.51 -12.33 22.28
N GLU A 207 2.50 -11.51 22.62
CA GLU A 207 2.31 -10.17 23.19
C GLU A 207 1.46 -9.27 22.28
N LEU A 208 1.57 -9.44 20.95
CA LEU A 208 0.74 -8.74 19.96
C LEU A 208 -0.62 -9.42 19.71
N GLY A 209 -1.00 -10.41 20.52
CA GLY A 209 -2.22 -11.20 20.34
C GLY A 209 -2.18 -12.15 19.14
N VAL A 210 -0.98 -12.47 18.62
CA VAL A 210 -0.80 -13.34 17.46
C VAL A 210 -0.50 -14.76 17.89
N THR A 211 -1.26 -15.72 17.36
CA THR A 211 -1.09 -17.16 17.60
C THR A 211 -0.88 -17.93 16.31
N TYR A 212 -0.10 -19.01 16.37
CA TYR A 212 0.11 -19.91 15.23
C TYR A 212 -0.93 -21.03 15.24
N GLY A 213 -1.59 -21.22 14.10
CA GLY A 213 -2.59 -22.26 13.88
C GLY A 213 -2.28 -23.12 12.66
N SER A 214 -2.75 -24.35 12.69
CA SER A 214 -2.77 -25.22 11.52
C SER A 214 -4.10 -25.94 11.41
N GLU A 215 -4.68 -25.96 10.20
CA GLU A 215 -5.96 -26.59 9.89
C GLU A 215 -5.74 -27.71 8.87
N GLY A 216 -6.34 -28.88 9.14
CA GLY A 216 -6.14 -30.12 8.38
C GLY A 216 -5.00 -31.01 8.88
N LYS A 217 -4.90 -32.22 8.33
CA LYS A 217 -3.85 -33.21 8.63
C LYS A 217 -3.13 -33.64 7.35
N GLY A 218 -1.83 -33.95 7.45
CA GLY A 218 -1.02 -34.48 6.34
C GLY A 218 -0.55 -33.42 5.32
N ARG A 219 -0.30 -33.84 4.07
CA ARG A 219 0.27 -32.99 2.99
C ARG A 219 -0.59 -31.77 2.62
N GLY A 220 -1.88 -31.76 2.96
CA GLY A 220 -2.81 -30.66 2.67
C GLY A 220 -3.02 -29.66 3.82
N ALA A 221 -2.30 -29.82 4.94
CA ALA A 221 -2.50 -28.96 6.10
C ALA A 221 -2.12 -27.49 5.79
N LYS A 222 -3.03 -26.57 6.12
CA LYS A 222 -2.83 -25.12 5.94
C LYS A 222 -2.40 -24.51 7.26
N SER A 223 -1.26 -23.84 7.24
CA SER A 223 -0.73 -23.12 8.39
C SER A 223 -1.01 -21.62 8.26
N PHE A 224 -1.32 -20.98 9.38
CA PHE A 224 -1.65 -19.55 9.44
C PHE A 224 -1.26 -18.93 10.79
N LEU A 225 -1.09 -17.61 10.80
CA LEU A 225 -1.04 -16.79 11.99
C LEU A 225 -2.40 -16.12 12.18
N VAL A 226 -2.93 -16.12 13.40
CA VAL A 226 -4.18 -15.44 13.77
C VAL A 226 -3.86 -14.30 14.72
N LYS A 227 -4.22 -13.07 14.35
CA LYS A 227 -4.15 -11.93 15.24
C LYS A 227 -5.51 -11.69 15.88
N ALA A 228 -5.56 -11.69 17.20
CA ALA A 228 -6.75 -11.31 17.97
C ALA A 228 -7.13 -9.85 17.72
N ALA A 229 -8.41 -9.52 17.91
CA ALA A 229 -8.93 -8.16 17.78
C ALA A 229 -8.47 -7.28 18.94
#